data_AF-A0AAD9BB77-F1
#
_entry.id   AF-A0AAD9BB77-F1
#
_cell.length_a   1.000
_cell.length_b   1.000
_cell.length_c   1.000
_cell.angle_alpha   90.00
_cell.angle_beta   90.00
_cell.angle_gamma   90.00
#
_symmetry.space_group_name_H-M   'P 1'
#
loop_
_entity.id
_entity.type
_entity.pdbx_description
1 polymer ?
#
loop_
_entity_poly.entity_id
_entity_poly.type
_entity_poly.pdbx_seq_one_letter_code
_entity_poly.pdbx_strand_id
1 'polypeptide(L)'
;MEEAIAMTITSTIDDRIANSKYVGVIVDETTNITVEKMLITYLTLQHKGEPETVFIGNYVIPSGTAECITTKIKDVLSGRDVAMARVVGLGSDGGSKGRSCTKDAAE
;
A
#
# COMPACT_ATOMS: atom_id res chain seq x y z
N MET A 1 24.44 -4.08 -13.28
CA MET A 1 24.74 -4.29 -11.85
C MET A 1 23.61 -3.72 -10.99
N GLU A 2 23.20 -2.48 -11.22
CA GLU A 2 22.08 -1.84 -10.51
C GLU A 2 20.74 -2.60 -10.66
N GLU A 3 20.42 -3.08 -11.87
CA GLU A 3 19.20 -3.89 -12.10
C GLU A 3 19.18 -5.19 -11.28
N ALA A 4 20.32 -5.88 -11.16
CA ALA A 4 20.41 -7.11 -10.36
C ALA A 4 20.19 -6.85 -8.86
N ILE A 5 20.68 -5.71 -8.37
CA ILE A 5 20.45 -5.28 -6.99
C ILE A 5 18.97 -4.95 -6.78
N ALA A 6 18.37 -4.19 -7.70
CA ALA A 6 16.96 -3.82 -7.65
C ALA A 6 16.05 -5.06 -7.64
N MET A 7 16.29 -6.02 -8.53
CA MET A 7 15.55 -7.28 -8.58
C MET A 7 15.64 -8.06 -7.26
N THR A 8 16.84 -8.14 -6.66
CA THR A 8 17.06 -8.84 -5.39
C THR A 8 16.31 -8.19 -4.23
N ILE A 9 16.28 -6.84 -4.20
CA ILE A 9 15.52 -6.10 -3.20
C ILE A 9 14.02 -6.35 -3.37
N THR A 10 13.51 -6.25 -4.61
CA THR A 10 12.10 -6.49 -4.91
C THR A 10 11.67 -7.90 -4.53
N SER A 11 12.43 -8.93 -4.92
CA SER A 11 12.10 -10.32 -4.58
C SER A 11 12.09 -10.54 -3.06
N THR A 12 13.04 -9.92 -2.34
CA THR A 12 13.10 -10.00 -0.87
C THR A 12 11.86 -9.37 -0.22
N ILE A 13 11.37 -8.26 -0.76
CA ILE A 13 10.14 -7.60 -0.29
C ILE A 13 8.93 -8.48 -0.59
N ASP A 14 8.84 -9.03 -1.80
CA ASP A 14 7.73 -9.90 -2.20
C ASP A 14 7.67 -11.17 -1.34
N ASP A 15 8.81 -11.78 -1.01
CA ASP A 15 8.89 -12.91 -0.07
C ASP A 15 8.38 -12.54 1.32
N ARG A 16 8.70 -11.34 1.83
CA ARG A 16 8.20 -10.85 3.13
C ARG A 16 6.70 -10.66 3.10
N ILE A 17 6.17 -10.09 2.01
CA ILE A 17 4.74 -9.90 1.80
C ILE A 17 4.05 -11.25 1.74
N ALA A 18 4.54 -12.21 0.97
CA ALA A 18 3.95 -13.54 0.83
C ALA A 18 3.88 -14.30 2.17
N ASN A 19 4.92 -14.17 3.00
CA ASN A 19 4.99 -14.82 4.31
C ASN A 19 4.15 -14.16 5.40
N SER A 20 3.65 -12.94 5.18
CA SER A 20 2.83 -12.26 6.18
C SER A 20 1.36 -12.65 6.06
N LYS A 21 0.75 -13.15 7.14
CA LYS A 21 -0.66 -13.57 7.11
C LYS A 21 -1.60 -12.40 6.81
N TYR A 22 -1.31 -11.24 7.39
CA TYR A 22 -2.09 -10.02 7.25
C TYR A 22 -1.17 -8.86 6.90
N VAL A 23 -1.70 -7.89 6.16
CA VAL A 23 -1.00 -6.67 5.79
C VAL A 23 -1.86 -5.45 6.12
N GLY A 24 -1.23 -4.38 6.59
CA GLY A 24 -1.82 -3.04 6.55
C GLY A 24 -1.33 -2.31 5.30
N VAL A 25 -2.15 -1.38 4.82
CA VAL A 25 -1.82 -0.52 3.70
C VAL A 25 -1.70 0.89 4.23
N ILE A 26 -0.62 1.59 3.89
CA ILE A 26 -0.48 3.02 4.14
C ILE A 26 -0.34 3.71 2.81
N VAL A 27 -1.21 4.67 2.53
CA VAL A 27 -1.16 5.51 1.36
C VAL A 27 -0.98 6.97 1.72
N ASP A 28 -0.26 7.68 0.87
CA ASP A 28 -0.08 9.11 0.94
C ASP A 28 -0.32 9.74 -0.43
N GLU A 29 -1.23 10.71 -0.49
CA GLU A 29 -1.53 11.46 -1.70
C GLU A 29 -0.51 12.59 -1.86
N THR A 30 0.27 12.55 -2.94
CA THR A 30 1.24 13.60 -3.24
C THR A 30 1.07 14.13 -4.65
N THR A 31 1.71 15.26 -4.93
CA THR A 31 1.78 15.82 -6.28
C THR A 31 3.24 15.98 -6.64
N ASN A 32 3.67 15.45 -7.79
CA ASN A 32 5.05 15.63 -8.23
C ASN A 32 5.30 17.09 -8.66
N ILE A 33 6.56 17.42 -8.96
CA ILE A 33 6.96 18.79 -9.33
C ILE A 33 6.28 19.25 -10.64
N THR A 34 5.84 18.32 -11.48
CA THR A 34 5.13 18.56 -12.75
C THR A 34 3.61 18.54 -12.63
N VAL A 35 3.07 18.63 -11.41
CA VAL A 35 1.63 18.72 -11.09
C VAL A 35 0.83 17.41 -11.31
N GLU A 36 1.50 16.27 -11.50
CA GLU A 36 0.84 14.97 -11.57
C GLU A 36 0.52 14.45 -10.16
N LYS A 37 -0.70 13.97 -10.00
CA LYS A 37 -1.12 13.33 -8.75
C LYS A 37 -0.50 11.94 -8.66
N MET A 38 0.09 11.66 -7.51
CA MET A 38 0.80 10.43 -7.21
C MET A 38 0.26 9.84 -5.92
N LEU A 39 0.28 8.53 -5.84
CA LEU A 39 -0.04 7.76 -4.65
C LEU A 39 1.22 7.02 -4.21
N ILE A 40 1.80 7.47 -3.10
CA ILE A 40 2.89 6.74 -2.44
C ILE A 40 2.22 5.62 -1.64
N THR A 41 2.68 4.38 -1.83
CA THR A 41 2.11 3.22 -1.13
C THR A 41 3.18 2.47 -0.35
N TYR A 42 2.84 2.15 0.88
CA TYR A 42 3.59 1.27 1.78
C TYR A 42 2.69 0.14 2.27
N LEU A 43 3.33 -0.97 2.66
CA LEU A 43 2.67 -2.04 3.41
C LEU A 43 3.26 -2.15 4.79
N THR A 44 2.40 -2.37 5.79
CA THR A 44 2.82 -2.83 7.11
C THR A 44 2.60 -4.33 7.19
N LEU A 45 3.61 -5.05 7.64
CA LEU A 45 3.60 -6.52 7.72
C LEU A 45 4.33 -6.97 8.98
N GLN A 46 4.07 -8.21 9.39
CA GLN A 46 4.88 -8.85 10.42
C GLN A 46 5.95 -9.72 9.76
N HIS A 47 7.21 -9.50 10.11
CA HIS A 47 8.35 -10.30 9.67
C HIS A 47 9.16 -10.76 10.89
N LYS A 48 9.34 -12.07 11.06
CA LYS A 48 10.06 -12.68 12.20
C LYS A 48 9.58 -12.20 13.57
N GLY A 49 8.27 -11.97 13.70
CA GLY A 49 7.65 -11.51 14.95
C GLY A 49 7.57 -9.99 15.10
N GLU A 50 8.35 -9.22 14.34
CA GLU A 50 8.44 -7.77 14.43
C GLU A 50 7.58 -7.07 13.37
N PRO A 51 7.00 -5.89 13.68
CA PRO A 51 6.34 -5.06 12.69
C PRO A 51 7.37 -4.40 11.77
N GLU A 52 7.09 -4.43 10.47
CA GLU A 52 7.91 -3.82 9.42
C GLU A 52 7.02 -2.99 8.49
N THR A 53 7.55 -1.86 8.01
CA THR A 53 6.93 -1.07 6.94
C THR A 53 7.81 -1.13 5.70
N VAL A 54 7.25 -1.59 4.58
CA VAL A 54 7.96 -1.70 3.30
C VAL A 54 7.38 -0.72 2.29
N PHE A 55 8.25 0.00 1.59
CA PHE A 55 7.86 0.83 0.46
C PHE A 55 7.59 -0.06 -0.74
N ILE A 56 6.43 0.14 -1.37
CA ILE A 56 6.01 -0.70 -2.49
C ILE A 56 5.84 0.10 -3.78
N GLY A 57 5.81 1.43 -3.76
CA GLY A 57 5.90 2.19 -5.00
C GLY A 57 5.22 3.55 -4.96
N ASN A 58 5.49 4.30 -6.02
CA ASN A 58 4.82 5.56 -6.36
C ASN A 58 4.00 5.33 -7.62
N TYR A 59 2.70 5.60 -7.55
CA TYR A 59 1.79 5.33 -8.64
C TYR A 59 1.11 6.61 -9.12
N VAL A 60 1.15 6.87 -10.42
CA VAL A 60 0.36 7.96 -11.00
C VAL A 60 -1.12 7.64 -10.84
N ILE A 61 -1.89 8.62 -10.37
CA ILE A 61 -3.35 8.54 -10.31
C ILE A 61 -3.98 9.69 -11.12
N PRO A 62 -5.05 9.43 -11.88
CA PRO A 62 -5.72 10.48 -12.64
C PRO A 62 -6.44 11.50 -11.74
N SER A 63 -6.80 11.13 -10.51
CA SER A 63 -7.52 11.99 -9.57
C SER A 63 -7.33 11.56 -8.11
N GLY A 64 -7.42 12.52 -7.18
CA GLY A 64 -7.42 12.29 -5.71
C GLY A 64 -8.80 11.98 -5.15
N THR A 65 -9.69 11.42 -5.97
CA THR A 65 -11.00 10.93 -5.49
C THR A 65 -10.83 9.60 -4.77
N ALA A 66 -11.59 9.37 -3.70
CA ALA A 66 -11.56 8.12 -2.94
C ALA A 66 -11.75 6.87 -3.82
N GLU A 67 -12.62 6.94 -4.84
CA GLU A 67 -12.82 5.85 -5.81
C GLU A 67 -11.56 5.53 -6.62
N CYS A 68 -10.90 6.56 -7.16
CA CYS A 68 -9.66 6.41 -7.91
C CYS A 68 -8.54 5.84 -7.05
N ILE A 69 -8.40 6.32 -5.81
CA ILE A 69 -7.40 5.83 -4.86
C ILE A 69 -7.68 4.37 -4.50
N THR A 70 -8.93 4.04 -4.15
CA THR A 70 -9.34 2.67 -3.81
C THR A 70 -9.11 1.71 -4.97
N THR A 71 -9.43 2.13 -6.19
CA THR A 71 -9.18 1.34 -7.40
C THR A 71 -7.68 1.11 -7.59
N LYS A 72 -6.86 2.16 -7.47
CA LYS A 72 -5.42 2.04 -7.59
C LYS A 72 -4.82 1.12 -6.53
N ILE A 73 -5.27 1.20 -5.28
CA ILE A 73 -4.82 0.30 -4.20
C ILE A 73 -5.12 -1.16 -4.58
N LYS A 74 -6.34 -1.46 -5.05
CA LYS A 74 -6.71 -2.82 -5.48
C LYS A 74 -5.83 -3.33 -6.61
N ASP A 75 -5.56 -2.49 -7.62
CA ASP A 75 -4.69 -2.84 -8.74
C ASP A 75 -3.27 -3.17 -8.27
N VAL A 76 -2.71 -2.32 -7.40
CA VAL A 76 -1.35 -2.47 -6.87
C VAL A 76 -1.21 -3.75 -6.04
N LEU A 77 -2.17 -4.03 -5.18
CA LEU A 77 -2.17 -5.22 -4.33
C LEU A 77 -2.37 -6.50 -5.16
N SER A 78 -3.27 -6.47 -6.14
CA SER A 78 -3.50 -7.61 -7.04
C SER A 78 -2.29 -7.91 -7.90
N GLY A 79 -1.59 -6.86 -8.38
CA GLY A 79 -0.34 -7.01 -9.13
C GLY A 79 0.82 -7.59 -8.31
N ARG A 80 0.67 -7.68 -6.99
CA ARG A 80 1.62 -8.30 -6.04
C ARG A 80 1.13 -9.59 -5.40
N ASP A 81 0.04 -10.17 -5.92
CA ASP A 81 -0.57 -11.37 -5.37
C ASP A 81 -0.99 -11.24 -3.89
N VAL A 82 -1.38 -10.03 -3.48
CA VAL A 82 -1.92 -9.76 -2.15
C VAL A 82 -3.43 -9.84 -2.20
N ALA A 83 -3.99 -10.93 -1.68
CA ALA A 83 -5.44 -11.09 -1.57
C ALA A 83 -6.05 -10.01 -0.64
N MET A 84 -7.16 -9.38 -1.08
CA MET A 84 -7.84 -8.32 -0.31
C MET A 84 -8.25 -8.77 1.09
N ALA A 85 -8.59 -10.05 1.26
CA ALA A 85 -8.96 -10.63 2.56
C ALA A 85 -7.82 -10.61 3.60
N ARG A 86 -6.57 -10.40 3.16
CA ARG A 86 -5.39 -10.26 4.03
C ARG A 86 -5.19 -8.82 4.50
N VAL A 87 -5.89 -7.85 3.91
CA VAL A 87 -5.77 -6.44 4.27
C VAL A 87 -6.59 -6.16 5.52
N VAL A 88 -5.92 -5.78 6.62
CA VAL A 88 -6.56 -5.57 7.92
C VAL A 88 -6.60 -4.12 8.37
N GLY A 89 -5.96 -3.22 7.64
CA GLY A 89 -5.94 -1.80 7.95
C GLY A 89 -5.57 -0.95 6.73
N LEU A 90 -6.15 0.24 6.67
CA LEU A 90 -5.82 1.26 5.69
C LEU A 90 -5.54 2.58 6.43
N GLY A 91 -4.29 3.02 6.38
CA GLY A 91 -3.89 4.36 6.76
C GLY A 91 -3.85 5.25 5.54
N SER A 92 -4.51 6.40 5.59
CA SER A 92 -4.45 7.45 4.56
C SER A 92 -4.23 8.77 5.28
N ASP A 93 -3.46 9.67 4.67
CA ASP A 93 -3.46 11.04 5.13
C ASP A 93 -4.89 11.62 5.00
N GLY A 94 -5.28 12.41 5.99
CA GLY A 94 -6.68 12.75 6.27
C GLY A 94 -7.25 13.83 5.35
N GLY A 95 -6.99 13.76 4.04
CA GLY A 95 -7.56 14.63 3.01
C GLY A 95 -9.08 14.49 2.88
N SER A 96 -9.84 14.83 3.92
CA SER A 96 -11.31 14.87 4.04
C SER A 96 -12.13 13.61 3.68
N LYS A 97 -11.59 12.57 3.04
CA LYS A 97 -12.39 11.49 2.42
C LYS A 97 -12.10 10.06 2.91
N GLY A 98 -11.14 9.86 3.81
CA GLY A 98 -10.72 8.54 4.31
C GLY A 98 -11.33 8.07 5.64
N ARG A 99 -12.47 8.63 6.10
CA ARG A 99 -13.10 8.25 7.37
C ARG A 99 -14.41 7.48 7.15
N SER A 100 -14.31 6.20 6.82
CA SER A 100 -15.36 5.25 7.17
C SER A 100 -14.80 3.85 7.34
N CYS A 101 -15.29 3.14 8.36
CA CYS A 101 -15.12 1.72 8.66
C CYS A 101 -13.97 1.32 9.61
N THR A 102 -14.07 1.72 10.88
CA THR A 102 -13.65 0.88 12.03
C THR A 102 -14.53 1.05 13.28
N LYS A 103 -15.78 1.54 13.16
CA LYS A 103 -16.66 1.73 14.34
C LYS A 103 -17.75 0.68 14.59
N ASP A 104 -17.87 -0.36 13.76
CA ASP A 104 -18.91 -1.39 13.98
C ASP A 104 -18.32 -2.78 14.26
N ALA A 105 -17.42 -2.87 15.24
CA ALA A 105 -16.99 -4.14 15.82
C ALA A 105 -16.61 -3.98 17.31
N ALA A 106 -17.53 -3.44 18.10
CA ALA A 106 -17.57 -3.63 19.55
C ALA A 106 -18.99 -3.31 20.06
N GLU A 107 -19.67 -4.37 20.50
CA GLU A 107 -20.95 -4.43 21.25
C GLU A 107 -22.26 -4.12 20.50
#